data_AF-A0A923QVY5-F1
#
_entry.id   AF-A0A923QVY5-F1
#
_cell.length_a   1.000
_cell.length_b   1.000
_cell.length_c   1.000
_cell.angle_alpha   90.00
_cell.angle_beta   90.00
_cell.angle_gamma   90.00
#
_symmetry.space_group_name_H-M   'P 1'
#
loop_
_entity.id
_entity.type
_entity.pdbx_description
1 polymer ?
#
loop_
_entity_poly.entity_id
_entity_poly.type
_entity_poly.pdbx_seq_one_letter_code
_entity_poly.pdbx_strand_id
1 'polypeptide(L)'
;NEIGAGEECILKNTTIRNEYKNLIIENKIDGILNLSDTLYNENNAFAINDEGLISAEFKWEGKDKLIITLSYDGGVTEIHFTQIGENLKRAIYYSGD
;
A
#
# COMPACT_ATOMS: atom_id res chain seq x y z
N ASN A 1 21.45 3.21 -2.99
CA ASN A 1 19.99 3.04 -2.89
C ASN A 1 19.40 2.94 -4.27
N GLU A 2 19.36 1.73 -4.78
CA GLU A 2 18.58 1.40 -5.95
C GLU A 2 17.16 1.16 -5.44
N ILE A 3 16.30 2.17 -5.57
CA ILE A 3 14.86 2.00 -5.34
C ILE A 3 14.41 1.09 -6.50
N GLY A 4 14.32 -0.21 -6.24
CA GLY A 4 13.84 -1.17 -7.24
C GLY A 4 12.44 -0.71 -7.66
N ALA A 5 12.30 -0.28 -8.91
CA ALA A 5 11.04 0.23 -9.45
C ALA A 5 10.04 -0.93 -9.52
N GLY A 6 9.35 -1.17 -8.40
CA GLY A 6 8.19 -2.01 -8.37
C GLY A 6 7.07 -1.36 -9.16
N GLU A 7 6.08 -2.16 -9.48
CA GLU A 7 5.17 -1.94 -10.59
C GLU A 7 4.41 -0.61 -10.51
N GLU A 8 4.48 0.18 -11.58
CA GLU A 8 3.63 1.38 -11.76
C GLU A 8 2.52 1.09 -12.77
N CYS A 9 1.27 1.39 -12.40
CA CYS A 9 0.12 1.21 -13.27
C CYS A 9 -0.92 2.33 -13.10
N ILE A 10 -1.65 2.62 -14.17
CA ILE A 10 -2.83 3.51 -14.15
C ILE A 10 -4.07 2.65 -14.32
N LEU A 11 -4.88 2.61 -13.27
CA LEU A 11 -6.14 1.88 -13.20
C LEU A 11 -7.28 2.83 -13.58
N LYS A 12 -8.12 2.40 -14.52
CA LYS A 12 -9.21 3.23 -15.03
C LYS A 12 -10.46 3.10 -14.18
N ASN A 13 -11.18 4.20 -13.96
CA ASN A 13 -12.49 4.22 -13.29
C ASN A 13 -12.47 3.50 -11.92
N THR A 14 -11.46 3.78 -11.10
CA THR A 14 -11.34 3.20 -9.76
C THR A 14 -10.92 4.25 -8.74
N THR A 15 -11.06 3.89 -7.47
CA THR A 15 -10.71 4.75 -6.35
C THR A 15 -9.66 4.09 -5.48
N ILE A 16 -8.94 4.89 -4.68
CA ILE A 16 -7.98 4.39 -3.68
C ILE A 16 -8.59 3.28 -2.83
N ARG A 17 -9.82 3.45 -2.33
CA ARG A 17 -10.51 2.46 -1.50
C ARG A 17 -10.78 1.15 -2.26
N ASN A 18 -11.27 1.26 -3.48
CA ASN A 18 -11.62 0.10 -4.27
C ASN A 18 -10.38 -0.71 -4.64
N GLU A 19 -9.29 -0.03 -5.00
CA GLU A 19 -8.03 -0.70 -5.31
C GLU A 19 -7.32 -1.26 -4.08
N TYR A 20 -7.35 -0.56 -2.95
CA TYR A 20 -6.85 -1.10 -1.68
C TYR A 20 -7.53 -2.43 -1.34
N LYS A 21 -8.86 -2.47 -1.45
CA LYS A 21 -9.62 -3.70 -1.23
C LYS A 21 -9.24 -4.78 -2.24
N ASN A 22 -9.07 -4.41 -3.50
CA ASN A 22 -8.64 -5.34 -4.54
C ASN A 22 -7.25 -5.93 -4.26
N LEU A 23 -6.30 -5.13 -3.78
CA LEU A 23 -4.95 -5.62 -3.41
C LEU A 23 -4.98 -6.65 -2.28
N ILE A 24 -5.82 -6.45 -1.27
CA ILE A 24 -6.02 -7.44 -0.20
C ILE A 24 -6.60 -8.73 -0.77
N ILE A 25 -7.61 -8.63 -1.65
CA ILE A 25 -8.26 -9.79 -2.28
C ILE A 25 -7.30 -10.55 -3.20
N GLU A 26 -6.48 -9.84 -3.98
CA GLU A 26 -5.52 -10.45 -4.90
C GLU A 26 -4.35 -11.12 -4.16
N ASN A 27 -4.10 -10.77 -2.89
CA ASN A 27 -3.05 -11.33 -2.04
C ASN A 27 -1.68 -11.39 -2.76
N LYS A 28 -1.34 -10.32 -3.48
CA LYS A 28 -0.10 -10.23 -4.28
C LYS A 28 1.10 -9.71 -3.51
N ILE A 29 0.89 -9.24 -2.28
CA ILE A 29 1.91 -8.66 -1.41
C ILE A 29 1.90 -9.47 -0.11
N ASP A 30 3.06 -10.02 0.27
CA ASP A 30 3.19 -10.82 1.49
C ASP A 30 2.68 -10.05 2.72
N GLY A 31 1.90 -10.75 3.56
CA GLY A 31 1.33 -10.18 4.78
C GLY A 31 0.18 -9.18 4.56
N ILE A 32 -0.25 -8.89 3.33
CA ILE A 32 -1.33 -7.92 3.08
C ILE A 32 -2.68 -8.36 3.64
N LEU A 33 -2.89 -9.67 3.80
CA LEU A 33 -4.08 -10.24 4.44
C LEU A 33 -4.18 -9.91 5.94
N ASN A 34 -3.07 -9.54 6.58
CA ASN A 34 -3.05 -9.10 7.97
C ASN A 34 -3.56 -7.65 8.13
N LEU A 35 -3.81 -6.95 7.03
CA LEU A 35 -4.45 -5.63 7.04
C LEU A 35 -5.97 -5.76 7.02
N SER A 36 -6.65 -4.82 7.68
CA SER A 36 -8.12 -4.70 7.60
C SER A 36 -8.57 -4.43 6.16
N ASP A 37 -9.65 -5.08 5.70
CA ASP A 37 -10.27 -4.79 4.39
C ASP A 37 -10.83 -3.35 4.33
N THR A 38 -11.05 -2.76 5.51
CA THR A 38 -11.52 -1.38 5.64
C THR A 38 -10.34 -0.41 5.66
N LEU A 39 -10.22 0.38 4.59
CA LEU A 39 -9.27 1.49 4.52
C LEU A 39 -9.65 2.61 5.51
N TYR A 40 -8.71 2.96 6.38
CA TYR A 40 -8.79 4.10 7.30
C TYR A 40 -8.77 5.43 6.52
N ASN A 41 -9.55 6.41 6.97
CA ASN A 41 -9.62 7.74 6.33
C ASN A 41 -8.62 8.74 6.91
N GLU A 42 -7.77 8.29 7.84
CA GLU A 42 -6.81 9.09 8.57
C GLU A 42 -5.48 8.36 8.63
N ASN A 43 -4.43 9.09 8.99
CA ASN A 43 -3.11 8.50 9.15
C ASN A 43 -3.15 7.53 10.31
N ASN A 44 -2.65 6.33 10.10
CA ASN A 44 -2.66 5.30 11.13
C ASN A 44 -1.42 4.43 11.01
N ALA A 45 -0.90 3.96 12.13
CA ALA A 45 0.21 3.04 12.16
C ALA A 45 -0.04 2.00 13.24
N PHE A 46 0.15 0.74 12.91
CA PHE A 46 -0.07 -0.36 13.84
C PHE A 46 0.98 -1.45 13.66
N ALA A 47 1.36 -2.03 14.80
CA ALA A 47 2.21 -3.20 14.83
C ALA A 47 1.38 -4.45 14.57
N ILE A 48 1.89 -5.34 13.74
CA ILE A 48 1.22 -6.58 13.31
C ILE A 48 1.97 -7.75 13.94
N ASN A 49 3.28 -7.83 13.73
CA ASN A 49 4.17 -8.91 14.22
C ASN A 49 3.67 -10.31 13.85
N ASP A 50 3.24 -10.47 12.60
CA ASP A 50 2.68 -11.72 12.09
C ASP A 50 3.20 -12.00 10.67
N GLU A 51 3.54 -13.26 10.38
CA GLU A 51 4.06 -13.72 9.08
C GLU A 51 5.22 -12.86 8.50
N GLY A 52 6.09 -12.34 9.36
CA GLY A 52 7.24 -11.51 8.95
C GLY A 52 6.91 -10.04 8.69
N LEU A 53 5.63 -9.64 8.73
CA LEU A 53 5.18 -8.24 8.70
C LEU A 53 5.21 -7.67 10.12
N ILE A 54 6.11 -6.73 10.36
CA ILE A 54 6.32 -6.07 11.66
C ILE A 54 5.23 -5.02 11.89
N SER A 55 4.99 -4.16 10.90
CA SER A 55 4.07 -3.04 11.04
C SER A 55 3.54 -2.56 9.69
N ALA A 56 2.37 -1.92 9.73
CA ALA A 56 1.83 -1.16 8.61
C ALA A 56 1.58 0.29 9.01
N GLU A 57 2.00 1.22 8.15
CA GLU A 57 1.71 2.65 8.27
C GLU A 57 0.89 3.11 7.06
N PHE A 58 -0.14 3.90 7.32
CA PHE A 58 -1.03 4.53 6.36
C PHE A 58 -0.85 6.04 6.49
N LYS A 59 -0.41 6.68 5.41
CA LYS A 59 -0.16 8.12 5.36
C LYS A 59 -0.93 8.76 4.21
N TRP A 60 -1.99 9.47 4.56
CA TRP A 60 -2.75 10.31 3.65
C TRP A 60 -2.05 11.66 3.46
N GLU A 61 -1.83 12.02 2.20
CA GLU A 61 -1.35 13.34 1.78
C GLU A 61 -2.51 14.08 1.09
N GLY A 62 -3.50 14.47 1.90
CA GLY A 62 -4.78 14.96 1.40
C GLY A 62 -5.73 13.81 1.00
N LYS A 63 -6.82 14.14 0.31
CA LYS A 63 -7.87 13.17 -0.06
C LYS A 63 -7.50 12.28 -1.27
N ASP A 64 -6.54 12.73 -2.06
CA ASP A 64 -6.22 12.16 -3.37
C ASP A 64 -4.93 11.34 -3.36
N LYS A 65 -4.23 11.24 -2.22
CA LYS A 65 -2.95 10.52 -2.14
C LYS A 65 -2.84 9.75 -0.84
N LEU A 66 -2.48 8.47 -0.97
CA LEU A 66 -2.23 7.57 0.15
C LEU A 66 -0.91 6.84 -0.10
N ILE A 67 -0.09 6.76 0.94
CA ILE A 67 1.11 5.93 0.97
C ILE A 67 0.89 4.89 2.07
N ILE A 68 1.07 3.62 1.73
CA ILE A 68 1.06 2.52 2.69
C ILE A 68 2.46 1.96 2.77
N THR A 69 3.03 1.92 3.96
CA THR A 69 4.37 1.38 4.22
C THR A 69 4.24 0.11 5.04
N LEU A 70 4.67 -1.01 4.47
CA LEU A 70 4.71 -2.32 5.10
C LEU A 70 6.15 -2.63 5.47
N SER A 71 6.43 -2.77 6.76
CA SER A 71 7.77 -3.04 7.28
C SER A 71 7.89 -4.50 7.65
N TYR A 72 8.92 -5.16 7.10
CA TYR A 72 9.22 -6.57 7.33
C TYR A 72 10.57 -6.72 8.03
N ASP A 73 10.81 -7.89 8.62
CA ASP A 73 12.12 -8.26 9.16
C ASP A 73 13.11 -8.50 8.00
N GLY A 74 13.69 -7.41 7.48
CA GLY A 74 14.66 -7.45 6.36
C GLY A 74 14.30 -6.58 5.15
N GLY A 75 13.17 -5.86 5.18
CA GLY A 75 12.81 -4.98 4.06
C GLY A 75 11.54 -4.15 4.30
N VAL A 76 11.21 -3.34 3.33
CA VAL A 76 10.06 -2.43 3.32
C VAL A 76 9.39 -2.49 1.95
N THR A 77 8.07 -2.60 1.94
CA THR A 77 7.25 -2.40 0.74
C THR A 77 6.44 -1.13 0.89
N GLU A 78 6.55 -0.20 -0.07
CA GLU A 78 5.76 1.03 -0.11
C GLU A 78 4.75 0.97 -1.25
N ILE A 79 3.49 1.25 -0.96
CA ILE A 79 2.39 1.28 -1.93
C ILE A 79 1.86 2.70 -2.01
N HIS A 80 2.01 3.32 -3.17
CA HIS A 80 1.62 4.69 -3.44
C HIS A 80 0.38 4.71 -4.31
N PHE A 81 -0.69 5.29 -3.78
CA PHE A 81 -1.90 5.60 -4.53
C PHE A 81 -2.00 7.09 -4.78
N THR A 82 -2.34 7.47 -6.01
CA THR A 82 -2.64 8.86 -6.37
C THR A 82 -3.88 8.89 -7.25
N GLN A 83 -4.97 9.47 -6.76
CA GLN A 83 -6.21 9.68 -7.49
C GLN A 83 -6.00 10.76 -8.56
N ILE A 84 -6.33 10.45 -9.81
CA ILE A 84 -6.18 11.32 -10.97
C ILE A 84 -7.54 11.38 -11.68
N GLY A 85 -8.41 12.27 -11.19
CA GLY A 85 -9.81 12.32 -11.63
C GLY A 85 -10.51 10.99 -11.32
N GLU A 86 -11.10 10.37 -12.34
CA GLU A 86 -11.77 9.07 -12.23
C GLU A 86 -10.81 7.87 -12.21
N ASN A 87 -9.52 8.10 -12.46
CA ASN A 87 -8.50 7.06 -12.53
C ASN A 87 -7.63 7.06 -11.28
N LEU A 88 -6.90 5.97 -11.08
CA LEU A 88 -5.97 5.81 -9.97
C LEU A 88 -4.60 5.42 -10.50
N LYS A 89 -3.58 6.16 -10.10
CA LYS A 89 -2.19 5.72 -10.27
C LYS A 89 -1.78 4.91 -9.02
N ARG A 90 -1.27 3.71 -9.25
CA ARG A 90 -0.66 2.85 -8.23
C ARG A 90 0.82 2.67 -8.57
N ALA A 91 1.69 2.83 -7.58
CA ALA A 91 3.09 2.42 -7.67
C ALA A 91 3.44 1.60 -6.43
N ILE A 92 4.18 0.51 -6.61
CA ILE A 92 4.67 -0.33 -5.52
C ILE A 92 6.19 -0.24 -5.53
N TYR A 93 6.84 -0.11 -4.39
CA TYR A 93 8.29 -0.06 -4.29
C TYR A 93 8.75 -1.10 -3.27
N TYR A 94 9.76 -1.87 -3.63
CA TYR A 94 10.36 -2.86 -2.75
C TYR A 94 11.77 -2.39 -2.41
N SER A 95 12.06 -2.28 -1.12
CA SER A 95 13.39 -1.96 -0.59
C SER A 95 13.80 -3.04 0.38
N GLY A 96 14.96 -3.65 0.20
CA GLY A 96 15.55 -4.64 1.11
C GLY A 96 17.06 -4.50 1.07
N ASP A 97 17.70 -4.97 2.13
CA ASP A 97 19.17 -5.07 2.22
C ASP A 97 19.67 -6.36 1.54
#